data_AF-A0A2V8M6W7-F1
#
_entry.id   AF-A0A2V8M6W7-F1
#
_cell.length_a   1.000
_cell.length_b   1.000
_cell.length_c   1.000
_cell.angle_alpha   90.00
_cell.angle_beta   90.00
_cell.angle_gamma   90.00
#
_symmetry.space_group_name_H-M   'P 1'
#
loop_
_entity.id
_entity.type
_entity.pdbx_description
1 polymer ?
#
loop_
_entity_poly.entity_id
_entity_poly.type
_entity_poly.pdbx_seq_one_letter_code
_entity_poly.pdbx_strand_id
1 'polypeptide(L)'
;MKPLQSADPLELLTGELKNFQDIARYIVPLPGEIPSLEGIDVYGGTMPLNGAAGGDHIIYVDFKKRYDLAARIREATLAEKPRVVANLERCRSKAGIAVLDVSGHHVTDALVAAMLHQAFLLGSLYELEMFGQITRRLFENLNSRFYQSSSRSKFVTMIYGEIA
;
A
#
# COMPACT_ATOMS: atom_id res chain seq x y z
N MET A 1 22.36 36.25 -31.87
CA MET A 1 21.61 35.55 -30.81
C MET A 1 20.46 34.79 -31.48
N LYS A 2 20.50 33.46 -31.51
CA LYS A 2 19.32 32.68 -31.92
C LYS A 2 18.28 32.80 -30.81
N PRO A 3 17.00 33.08 -31.10
CA PRO A 3 15.97 33.07 -30.06
C PRO A 3 15.86 31.65 -29.50
N LEU A 4 15.85 31.51 -28.17
CA LEU A 4 15.38 30.27 -27.55
C LEU A 4 13.96 30.04 -28.05
N GLN A 5 13.77 29.06 -28.92
CA GLN A 5 12.43 28.54 -29.20
C GLN A 5 11.90 28.00 -27.88
N SER A 6 10.88 28.66 -27.33
CA SER A 6 10.08 28.09 -26.25
C SER A 6 9.55 26.74 -26.74
N ALA A 7 9.86 25.66 -26.03
CA ALA A 7 9.37 24.33 -26.37
C ALA A 7 7.83 24.37 -26.55
N ASP A 8 7.33 23.61 -27.53
CA ASP A 8 5.89 23.54 -27.80
C ASP A 8 5.15 23.14 -26.51
N PRO A 9 4.15 23.92 -26.05
CA PRO A 9 3.36 23.59 -24.86
C PRO A 9 2.80 22.16 -24.88
N LEU A 10 2.49 21.61 -26.06
CA LEU A 10 2.01 20.23 -26.20
C LEU A 10 3.13 19.21 -25.94
N GLU A 11 4.35 19.48 -26.39
CA GLU A 11 5.50 18.60 -26.12
C GLU A 11 5.87 18.60 -24.63
N LEU A 12 5.84 19.77 -23.99
CA LEU A 12 6.06 19.90 -22.55
C LEU A 12 5.01 19.13 -21.75
N LEU A 13 3.72 19.31 -22.06
CA LEU A 13 2.63 18.61 -21.38
C LEU A 13 2.72 17.09 -21.58
N THR A 14 3.00 16.65 -22.80
CA THR A 14 3.13 15.23 -23.13
C THR A 14 4.34 14.62 -22.42
N GLY A 15 5.44 15.36 -22.33
CA GLY A 15 6.64 14.96 -21.59
C GLY A 15 6.34 14.79 -20.09
N GLU A 16 5.67 15.75 -19.47
CA GLU A 16 5.28 15.67 -18.06
C GLU A 16 4.32 14.51 -17.77
N LEU A 17 3.32 14.28 -18.62
CA LEU A 17 2.38 13.16 -18.46
C LEU A 17 3.09 11.81 -18.59
N LYS A 18 4.06 11.69 -19.50
CA LYS A 18 4.87 10.49 -19.66
C LYS A 18 5.77 10.25 -18.44
N ASN A 19 6.43 11.31 -17.96
CA ASN A 19 7.24 11.24 -16.74
C ASN A 19 6.38 10.79 -15.53
N PHE A 20 5.18 11.36 -15.39
CA PHE A 20 4.26 10.94 -14.34
C PHE A 20 3.83 9.48 -14.48
N GLN A 21 3.53 9.00 -15.69
CA GLN A 21 3.23 7.59 -15.93
C GLN A 21 4.42 6.67 -15.60
N ASP A 22 5.63 7.08 -15.94
CA ASP A 22 6.84 6.30 -15.63
C ASP A 22 7.08 6.23 -14.12
N ILE A 23 6.89 7.33 -13.38
CA ILE A 23 6.94 7.31 -11.91
C ILE A 23 5.79 6.45 -11.36
N ALA A 24 4.58 6.58 -11.90
CA ALA A 24 3.40 5.83 -11.47
C ALA A 24 3.63 4.30 -11.54
N ARG A 25 4.38 3.82 -12.53
CA ARG A 25 4.78 2.40 -12.65
C ARG A 25 5.58 1.87 -11.46
N TYR A 26 6.37 2.72 -10.82
CA TYR A 26 7.16 2.36 -9.63
C TYR A 26 6.43 2.66 -8.32
N ILE A 27 5.45 3.55 -8.37
CA ILE A 27 4.53 3.88 -7.29
C ILE A 27 3.53 2.73 -7.06
N VAL A 28 3.11 2.03 -8.12
CA VAL A 28 2.45 0.73 -8.03
C VAL A 28 3.51 -0.30 -7.62
N PRO A 29 3.57 -0.76 -6.36
CA PRO A 29 4.44 -1.86 -5.96
C PRO A 29 4.39 -3.01 -6.95
N LEU A 30 5.58 -3.49 -7.31
CA LEU A 30 5.72 -4.74 -8.02
C LEU A 30 5.13 -5.88 -7.16
N PRO A 31 4.57 -6.94 -7.76
CA PRO A 31 4.12 -8.15 -7.05
C PRO A 31 5.20 -8.87 -6.23
N GLY A 32 6.41 -8.31 -6.10
CA GLY A 32 7.60 -8.95 -5.53
C GLY A 32 7.55 -9.27 -4.04
N GLU A 33 6.44 -9.01 -3.36
CA GLU A 33 6.25 -9.33 -1.93
C GLU A 33 4.98 -10.13 -1.71
N ILE A 34 4.62 -10.96 -2.69
CA ILE A 34 3.66 -12.06 -2.51
C ILE A 34 4.09 -12.86 -1.26
N PRO A 35 3.18 -13.03 -0.29
CA PRO A 35 3.49 -13.73 0.93
C PRO A 35 3.57 -15.22 0.63
N SER A 36 4.52 -15.89 1.27
CA SER A 36 4.59 -17.35 1.25
C SER A 36 3.70 -17.90 2.37
N LEU A 37 2.81 -18.84 2.06
CA LEU A 37 2.01 -19.56 3.04
C LEU A 37 2.15 -21.06 2.80
N GLU A 38 2.10 -21.84 3.88
CA GLU A 38 2.19 -23.30 3.76
C GLU A 38 0.90 -23.83 3.14
N GLY A 39 1.01 -24.51 1.99
CA GLY A 39 -0.13 -25.10 1.30
C GLY A 39 -1.05 -24.11 0.57
N ILE A 40 -0.69 -22.82 0.48
CA ILE A 40 -1.47 -21.80 -0.24
C ILE A 40 -0.57 -21.01 -1.18
N ASP A 41 -0.83 -21.14 -2.49
CA ASP A 41 -0.24 -20.28 -3.50
C ASP A 41 -1.00 -18.96 -3.59
N VAL A 42 -0.30 -17.84 -3.37
CA VAL A 42 -0.88 -16.50 -3.46
C VAL A 42 -0.42 -15.84 -4.75
N TYR A 43 -1.35 -15.35 -5.55
CA TYR A 43 -1.05 -14.60 -6.77
C TYR A 43 -2.09 -13.48 -6.99
N GLY A 44 -1.66 -12.43 -7.67
CA GLY A 44 -2.55 -11.34 -8.06
C GLY A 44 -1.77 -10.21 -8.72
N GLY A 45 -2.51 -9.41 -9.47
CA GLY A 45 -2.00 -8.26 -10.20
C GLY A 45 -3.16 -7.33 -10.57
N THR A 46 -2.82 -6.17 -11.10
CA THR A 46 -3.79 -5.17 -11.56
C THR A 46 -3.67 -4.99 -13.06
N MET A 47 -4.78 -4.70 -13.73
CA MET A 47 -4.82 -4.43 -15.17
C MET A 47 -5.47 -3.05 -15.38
N PRO A 48 -4.69 -2.00 -15.69
CA PRO A 48 -5.24 -0.66 -15.85
C PRO A 48 -6.09 -0.55 -17.12
N LEU A 49 -7.19 0.22 -17.05
CA LEU A 49 -8.06 0.49 -18.20
C LEU A 49 -7.33 1.26 -19.31
N ASN A 50 -6.52 2.26 -18.94
CA ASN A 50 -5.76 3.10 -19.86
C ASN A 50 -4.34 3.36 -19.32
N GLY A 51 -3.35 3.44 -20.21
CA GLY A 51 -1.99 3.81 -19.85
C GLY A 51 -1.26 2.76 -19.00
N ALA A 52 -0.40 3.21 -18.08
CA ALA A 52 0.52 2.35 -17.33
C ALA A 52 0.09 2.05 -15.88
N ALA A 53 -0.87 2.80 -15.33
CA ALA A 53 -1.31 2.69 -13.94
C ALA A 53 -2.75 3.21 -13.81
N GLY A 54 -3.48 2.73 -12.80
CA GLY A 54 -4.87 3.10 -12.53
C GLY A 54 -5.17 3.20 -11.04
N GLY A 55 -6.46 3.32 -10.70
CA GLY A 55 -6.93 3.38 -9.30
C GLY A 55 -6.91 2.03 -8.58
N ASP A 56 -6.92 0.92 -9.32
CA ASP A 56 -6.89 -0.43 -8.77
C ASP A 56 -5.52 -0.75 -8.18
N HIS A 57 -5.50 -1.26 -6.95
CA HIS A 57 -4.27 -1.55 -6.25
C HIS A 57 -4.35 -2.80 -5.37
N ILE A 58 -3.27 -3.59 -5.30
CA ILE A 58 -3.16 -4.75 -4.41
C ILE A 58 -1.98 -4.55 -3.46
N ILE A 59 -2.19 -4.84 -2.18
CA ILE A 59 -1.16 -4.81 -1.13
C ILE A 59 -1.03 -6.20 -0.53
N TYR A 60 0.19 -6.72 -0.58
CA TYR A 60 0.57 -7.95 0.09
C TYR A 60 1.32 -7.67 1.39
N VAL A 61 0.81 -8.23 2.48
CA VAL A 61 1.40 -8.14 3.83
C VAL A 61 2.01 -9.49 4.18
N ASP A 62 3.29 -9.65 3.87
CA ASP A 62 4.09 -10.76 4.39
C ASP A 62 4.62 -10.38 5.77
N PHE A 63 3.93 -10.85 6.81
CA PHE A 63 4.31 -10.60 8.19
C PHE A 63 5.75 -11.07 8.50
N LYS A 64 6.23 -12.12 7.83
CA LYS A 64 7.55 -12.74 8.10
C LYS A 64 8.69 -11.93 7.50
N LYS A 65 8.52 -11.38 6.30
CA LYS A 65 9.59 -10.70 5.57
C LYS A 65 9.66 -9.21 5.84
N ARG A 66 8.51 -8.53 5.94
CA ARG A 66 8.45 -7.06 5.97
C ARG A 66 8.65 -6.43 7.34
N TYR A 67 8.39 -7.17 8.43
CA TYR A 67 8.20 -6.58 9.75
C TYR A 67 9.11 -7.14 10.84
N ASP A 68 10.14 -7.92 10.53
CA ASP A 68 11.05 -8.55 11.52
C ASP A 68 10.32 -8.97 12.82
N LEU A 69 9.42 -9.94 12.70
CA LEU A 69 8.62 -10.39 13.85
C LEU A 69 9.50 -10.87 14.99
N ALA A 70 10.68 -11.43 14.69
CA ALA A 70 11.59 -11.94 15.70
C ALA A 70 12.09 -10.80 16.61
N ALA A 71 12.48 -9.65 16.05
CA ALA A 71 12.85 -8.49 16.85
C ALA A 71 11.67 -7.99 17.70
N ARG A 72 10.49 -7.85 17.10
CA ARG A 72 9.29 -7.35 17.80
C ARG A 72 8.84 -8.27 18.93
N ILE A 73 8.94 -9.58 18.75
CA ILE A 73 8.62 -10.56 19.79
C ILE A 73 9.60 -10.40 20.96
N ARG A 74 10.91 -10.30 20.69
CA ARG A 74 11.91 -10.07 21.75
C ARG A 74 11.63 -8.79 22.53
N GLU A 75 11.36 -7.68 21.83
CA GLU A 75 11.04 -6.39 22.44
C GLU A 75 9.76 -6.46 23.29
N ALA A 76 8.70 -7.10 22.78
CA ALA A 76 7.45 -7.26 23.51
C ALA A 76 7.60 -8.20 24.73
N THR A 77 8.47 -9.21 24.66
CA THR A 77 8.82 -10.06 25.80
C THR A 77 9.56 -9.26 26.88
N LEU A 78 10.57 -8.46 26.50
CA LEU A 78 11.31 -7.60 27.43
C LEU A 78 10.41 -6.53 28.07
N ALA A 79 9.43 -6.03 27.33
CA ALA A 79 8.44 -5.07 27.83
C ALA A 79 7.27 -5.72 28.60
N GLU A 80 7.34 -7.03 28.89
CA GLU A 80 6.31 -7.80 29.61
C GLU A 80 4.89 -7.64 29.02
N LYS A 81 4.78 -7.66 27.69
CA LYS A 81 3.50 -7.56 26.94
C LYS A 81 3.06 -8.92 26.39
N PRO A 82 2.57 -9.86 27.22
CA PRO A 82 2.28 -11.24 26.79
C PRO A 82 1.21 -11.32 25.69
N ARG A 83 0.23 -10.40 25.70
CA ARG A 83 -0.80 -10.33 24.65
C ARG A 83 -0.22 -9.97 23.28
N VAL A 84 0.74 -9.04 23.24
CA VAL A 84 1.39 -8.62 22.00
C VAL A 84 2.24 -9.75 21.45
N VAL A 85 3.02 -10.42 22.31
CA VAL A 85 3.80 -11.61 21.96
C VAL A 85 2.91 -12.69 21.33
N ALA A 86 1.80 -13.05 21.98
CA ALA A 86 0.89 -14.08 21.48
C ALA A 86 0.28 -13.71 20.10
N ASN A 87 -0.02 -12.44 19.87
CA ASN A 87 -0.53 -11.98 18.58
C ASN A 87 0.55 -12.01 17.48
N LEU A 88 1.77 -11.57 17.79
CA LEU A 88 2.90 -11.61 16.85
C LEU A 88 3.25 -13.04 16.44
N GLU A 89 3.20 -13.99 17.38
CA GLU A 89 3.40 -15.41 17.10
C GLU A 89 2.33 -15.96 16.14
N ARG A 90 1.05 -15.57 16.31
CA ARG A 90 -0.01 -15.92 15.35
C ARG A 90 0.22 -15.34 13.96
N CYS A 91 0.84 -14.17 13.85
CA CYS A 91 1.15 -13.57 12.55
C CYS A 91 2.22 -14.35 11.76
N ARG A 92 3.01 -15.24 12.39
CA ARG A 92 4.02 -16.05 11.68
C ARG A 92 3.45 -16.97 10.61
N SER A 93 2.25 -17.52 10.86
CA SER A 93 1.58 -18.42 9.92
C SER A 93 0.58 -17.70 9.02
N LYS A 94 0.52 -16.37 9.07
CA LYS A 94 -0.48 -15.59 8.35
C LYS A 94 0.10 -14.79 7.20
N ALA A 95 -0.78 -14.37 6.31
CA ALA A 95 -0.55 -13.28 5.38
C ALA A 95 -1.77 -12.39 5.26
N GLY A 96 -1.54 -11.10 5.04
CA GLY A 96 -2.60 -10.13 4.75
C GLY A 96 -2.66 -9.80 3.26
N ILE A 97 -3.87 -9.62 2.73
CA ILE A 97 -4.12 -9.17 1.37
C ILE A 97 -5.10 -7.99 1.46
N ALA A 98 -4.72 -6.85 0.88
CA ALA A 98 -5.60 -5.71 0.69
C ALA A 98 -5.84 -5.49 -0.81
N VAL A 99 -7.09 -5.32 -1.21
CA VAL A 99 -7.49 -4.92 -2.57
C VAL A 99 -8.18 -3.57 -2.47
N LEU A 100 -7.75 -2.63 -3.31
CA LEU A 100 -8.20 -1.25 -3.30
C LEU A 100 -8.71 -0.84 -4.68
N ASP A 101 -9.74 -0.01 -4.69
CA ASP A 101 -10.30 0.64 -5.86
C ASP A 101 -10.52 2.12 -5.53
N VAL A 102 -9.77 2.99 -6.23
CA VAL A 102 -9.90 4.44 -6.13
C VAL A 102 -10.89 4.93 -7.18
N SER A 103 -11.89 5.71 -6.76
CA SER A 103 -12.91 6.26 -7.65
C SER A 103 -12.31 7.02 -8.85
N GLY A 104 -12.42 6.45 -10.04
CA GLY A 104 -11.86 6.98 -11.27
C GLY A 104 -11.04 5.93 -12.02
N HIS A 105 -10.33 6.36 -13.06
CA HIS A 105 -9.48 5.49 -13.87
C HIS A 105 -8.30 6.24 -14.50
N HIS A 106 -8.05 7.47 -14.05
CA HIS A 106 -6.95 8.28 -14.57
C HIS A 106 -5.64 7.88 -13.89
N VAL A 107 -4.52 8.16 -14.55
CA VAL A 107 -3.19 7.90 -13.97
C VAL A 107 -3.00 8.61 -12.63
N THR A 108 -3.64 9.78 -12.44
CA THR A 108 -3.61 10.54 -11.18
C THR A 108 -4.28 9.80 -10.02
N ASP A 109 -5.16 8.83 -10.29
CA ASP A 109 -5.82 8.03 -9.26
C ASP A 109 -4.85 7.01 -8.64
N ALA A 110 -3.84 6.58 -9.41
CA ALA A 110 -2.75 5.74 -8.91
C ALA A 110 -1.95 6.41 -7.78
N LEU A 111 -1.88 7.75 -7.78
CA LEU A 111 -1.24 8.51 -6.71
C LEU A 111 -1.97 8.31 -5.38
N VAL A 112 -3.30 8.37 -5.39
CA VAL A 112 -4.11 8.18 -4.18
C VAL A 112 -3.96 6.74 -3.68
N ALA A 113 -4.01 5.77 -4.58
CA ALA A 113 -3.82 4.36 -4.26
C ALA A 113 -2.47 4.11 -3.57
N ALA A 114 -1.40 4.72 -4.07
CA ALA A 114 -0.09 4.56 -3.50
C ALA A 114 0.18 5.35 -2.23
N MET A 115 -0.40 6.55 -2.09
CA MET A 115 -0.41 7.25 -0.80
C MET A 115 -1.05 6.36 0.27
N LEU A 116 -2.17 5.71 -0.07
CA LEU A 116 -2.86 4.80 0.83
C LEU A 116 -2.05 3.54 1.10
N HIS A 117 -1.38 3.00 0.08
CA HIS A 117 -0.43 1.89 0.23
C HIS A 117 0.63 2.18 1.29
N GLN A 118 1.34 3.31 1.14
CA GLN A 118 2.42 3.67 2.05
C GLN A 118 1.88 3.95 3.46
N ALA A 119 0.73 4.61 3.56
CA ALA A 119 0.06 4.84 4.83
C ALA A 119 -0.33 3.54 5.54
N PHE A 120 -0.84 2.57 4.79
CA PHE A 120 -1.26 1.27 5.30
C PHE A 120 -0.05 0.44 5.76
N LEU A 121 1.04 0.37 4.99
CA LEU A 121 2.24 -0.37 5.39
C LEU A 121 2.88 0.21 6.65
N LEU A 122 2.99 1.54 6.73
CA LEU A 122 3.52 2.22 7.91
C LEU A 122 2.60 2.02 9.12
N GLY A 123 1.29 2.18 8.93
CA GLY A 123 0.32 1.94 10.00
C GLY A 123 0.36 0.48 10.49
N SER A 124 0.54 -0.47 9.57
CA SER A 124 0.71 -1.89 9.90
C SER A 124 1.93 -2.14 10.77
N LEU A 125 3.04 -1.44 10.51
CA LEU A 125 4.26 -1.51 11.33
C LEU A 125 3.97 -1.12 12.80
N TYR A 126 3.26 0.00 13.00
CA TYR A 126 2.89 0.50 14.32
C TYR A 126 1.86 -0.39 15.02
N GLU A 127 0.88 -0.91 14.28
CA GLU A 127 -0.12 -1.83 14.83
C GLU A 127 0.51 -3.13 15.34
N LEU A 128 1.48 -3.68 14.60
CA LEU A 128 2.25 -4.84 15.03
C LEU A 128 3.08 -4.56 16.28
N GLU A 129 3.67 -3.37 16.40
CA GLU A 129 4.45 -2.98 17.58
C GLU A 129 3.56 -2.77 18.82
N MET A 130 2.41 -2.10 18.65
CA MET A 130 1.52 -1.75 19.77
C MET A 130 0.60 -2.90 20.19
N PHE A 131 0.10 -3.68 19.23
CA PHE A 131 -0.96 -4.67 19.44
C PHE A 131 -0.59 -6.09 18.98
N GLY A 132 0.48 -6.25 18.20
CA GLY A 132 0.94 -7.54 17.68
C GLY A 132 0.13 -8.08 16.51
N GLN A 133 -0.82 -7.31 15.99
CA GLN A 133 -1.70 -7.67 14.87
C GLN A 133 -2.26 -6.40 14.23
N ILE A 134 -2.78 -6.52 13.01
CA ILE A 134 -3.52 -5.42 12.38
C ILE A 134 -4.90 -5.30 13.02
N THR A 135 -5.23 -4.14 13.58
CA THR A 135 -6.53 -3.91 14.20
C THR A 135 -7.44 -3.05 13.33
N ARG A 136 -8.73 -3.00 13.68
CA ARG A 136 -9.73 -2.13 13.04
C ARG A 136 -9.36 -0.64 13.09
N ARG A 137 -8.60 -0.25 14.11
CA ARG A 137 -8.18 1.14 14.33
C ARG A 137 -7.32 1.67 13.18
N LEU A 138 -6.52 0.82 12.53
CA LEU A 138 -5.76 1.22 11.35
C LEU A 138 -6.68 1.76 10.25
N PHE A 139 -7.75 1.04 9.95
CA PHE A 139 -8.70 1.40 8.89
C PHE A 139 -9.48 2.67 9.24
N GLU A 140 -9.85 2.85 10.50
CA GLU A 140 -10.50 4.08 11.00
C GLU A 140 -9.57 5.30 10.88
N ASN A 141 -8.29 5.13 11.23
CA ASN A 141 -7.27 6.16 11.09
C ASN A 141 -7.01 6.51 9.62
N LEU A 142 -6.90 5.49 8.76
CA LEU A 142 -6.74 5.69 7.31
C LEU A 142 -7.94 6.44 6.74
N ASN A 143 -9.16 6.02 7.06
CA ASN A 143 -10.37 6.71 6.61
C ASN A 143 -10.38 8.18 7.06
N SER A 144 -10.08 8.44 8.33
CA SER A 144 -10.04 9.81 8.86
C SER A 144 -8.97 10.67 8.18
N ARG A 145 -7.77 10.11 7.97
CA ARG A 145 -6.67 10.80 7.29
C ARG A 145 -7.04 11.15 5.86
N PHE A 146 -7.53 10.17 5.08
CA PHE A 146 -7.85 10.37 3.67
C PHE A 146 -9.10 11.23 3.46
N TYR A 147 -10.08 11.18 4.37
CA TYR A 147 -11.20 12.11 4.35
C TYR A 147 -10.76 13.58 4.52
N GLN A 148 -9.72 13.84 5.32
CA GLN A 148 -9.20 15.18 5.55
C GLN A 148 -8.21 15.64 4.47
N SER A 149 -7.47 14.71 3.84
CA SER A 149 -6.36 15.03 2.93
C SER A 149 -6.67 14.85 1.43
N SER A 150 -7.70 14.10 1.06
CA SER A 150 -8.11 13.96 -0.34
C SER A 150 -9.09 15.07 -0.73
N SER A 151 -9.04 15.50 -1.99
CA SER A 151 -10.06 16.40 -2.54
C SER A 151 -11.44 15.74 -2.36
N ARG A 152 -12.45 16.51 -1.93
CA ARG A 152 -13.85 16.11 -1.60
C ARG A 152 -14.56 15.18 -2.61
N SER A 153 -13.99 14.94 -3.79
CA SER A 153 -14.56 14.16 -4.89
C SER A 153 -13.93 12.77 -5.11
N LYS A 154 -12.92 12.36 -4.34
CA LYS A 154 -12.29 11.04 -4.48
C LYS A 154 -12.57 10.16 -3.26
N PHE A 155 -13.01 8.93 -3.50
CA PHE A 155 -13.22 7.92 -2.47
C PHE A 155 -12.43 6.65 -2.83
N VAL A 156 -12.08 5.87 -1.81
CA VAL A 156 -11.37 4.60 -1.97
C VAL A 156 -12.17 3.50 -1.30
N THR A 157 -12.45 2.44 -2.05
CA THR A 157 -12.96 1.20 -1.49
C THR A 157 -11.80 0.26 -1.21
N MET A 158 -11.78 -0.36 -0.05
CA MET A 158 -10.76 -1.35 0.29
C MET A 158 -11.38 -2.56 0.97
N ILE A 159 -10.92 -3.74 0.57
CA ILE A 159 -11.15 -5.00 1.27
C ILE A 159 -9.81 -5.50 1.80
N TYR A 160 -9.74 -5.81 3.08
CA TYR A 160 -8.58 -6.42 3.71
C TYR A 160 -8.97 -7.73 4.39
N GLY A 161 -8.16 -8.77 4.19
CA GLY A 161 -8.30 -10.05 4.84
C GLY A 161 -6.95 -10.63 5.23
N GLU A 162 -6.95 -11.41 6.31
CA GLU A 162 -5.81 -12.24 6.72
C GLU A 162 -6.16 -13.71 6.48
N ILE A 163 -5.23 -14.46 5.89
CA ILE A 163 -5.32 -15.90 5.65
C ILE A 163 -4.20 -16.62 6.41
N ALA A 164 -4.45 -17.85 6.86
CA ALA A 164 -3.56 -18.68 7.68
C ALA A 164 -3.60 -20.13 7.21
#